data_AF-Q5Y370-F1
#
_entry.id   AF-Q5Y370-F1
#
_cell.length_a   1.000
_cell.length_b   1.000
_cell.length_c   1.000
_cell.angle_alpha   90.00
_cell.angle_beta   90.00
_cell.angle_gamma   90.00
#
_symmetry.space_group_name_H-M   'P 1'
#
loop_
_entity.id
_entity.type
_entity.pdbx_description
1 polymer ?
#
loop_
_entity_poly.entity_id
_entity_poly.type
_entity_poly.pdbx_seq_one_letter_code
_entity_poly.pdbx_strand_id
1 'polypeptide(L)'
;MGVVTYDYENTSPVAPARLFKAFTVEAPKVWPTAAPNAVKSIEVEANPSSGSIVKINFVEGLPFQYMKHQIGGHDENNFSYSYDLIEGGPLGDKLEKISYENKFEAAADGGS
;
A
#
# COMPACT_ATOMS: atom_id res chain seq x y z
N MET A 1 8.76 7.58 23.08
CA MET A 1 8.69 7.89 21.64
C MET A 1 7.26 8.33 21.34
N GLY A 2 7.09 9.36 20.51
CA GLY A 2 5.77 9.91 20.18
C GLY A 2 5.18 9.21 18.96
N VAL A 3 3.85 9.07 18.93
CA VAL A 3 3.11 8.62 17.75
C VAL A 3 2.27 9.79 17.27
N VAL A 4 2.28 10.01 15.95
CA VAL A 4 1.39 10.99 15.31
C VAL A 4 0.47 10.23 14.37
N THR A 5 -0.84 10.45 14.53
CA THR A 5 -1.89 9.78 13.76
C THR A 5 -2.57 10.78 12.86
N TYR A 6 -2.85 10.36 11.62
CA TYR A 6 -3.60 11.13 10.63
C TYR A 6 -4.62 10.21 9.97
N ASP A 7 -5.84 10.70 9.82
CA ASP A 7 -6.91 10.03 9.09
C ASP A 7 -7.12 10.73 7.75
N TYR A 8 -7.24 9.94 6.68
CA TYR A 8 -7.46 10.44 5.33
C TYR A 8 -8.48 9.55 4.61
N GLU A 9 -9.48 10.18 4.01
CA GLU A 9 -10.53 9.54 3.25
C GLU A 9 -10.55 10.08 1.82
N ASN A 10 -10.87 9.21 0.86
CA ASN A 10 -11.05 9.59 -0.53
C ASN A 10 -12.10 8.68 -1.19
N THR A 11 -12.90 9.25 -2.08
CA THR A 11 -13.96 8.53 -2.79
C THR A 11 -13.49 8.04 -4.16
N SER A 12 -14.02 6.91 -4.62
CA SER A 12 -13.74 6.29 -5.91
C SER A 12 -15.02 5.75 -6.54
N PRO A 13 -15.24 5.93 -7.86
CA PRO A 13 -16.39 5.33 -8.54
C PRO A 13 -16.27 3.81 -8.72
N VAL A 14 -15.18 3.19 -8.24
CA VAL A 14 -14.91 1.76 -8.38
C VAL A 14 -15.43 1.02 -7.16
N ALA A 15 -16.14 -0.08 -7.37
CA ALA A 15 -16.65 -0.91 -6.27
C ALA A 15 -15.52 -1.41 -5.33
N PRO A 16 -15.77 -1.50 -4.01
CA PRO A 16 -14.74 -1.77 -3.00
C PRO A 16 -13.95 -3.06 -3.28
N ALA A 17 -14.65 -4.16 -3.61
CA ALA A 17 -14.02 -5.45 -3.87
C ALA A 17 -13.01 -5.39 -5.04
N ARG A 18 -13.35 -4.64 -6.10
CA ARG A 18 -12.48 -4.48 -7.27
C ARG A 18 -11.29 -3.58 -6.93
N LEU A 19 -11.52 -2.49 -6.20
CA LEU A 19 -10.47 -1.57 -5.81
C LEU A 19 -9.49 -2.24 -4.83
N PHE A 20 -10.01 -2.92 -3.81
CA PHE A 20 -9.25 -3.70 -2.85
C PHE A 20 -8.34 -4.71 -3.55
N LYS A 21 -8.90 -5.52 -4.46
CA LYS A 21 -8.13 -6.52 -5.22
C LYS A 21 -7.02 -5.88 -6.06
N ALA A 22 -7.30 -4.74 -6.68
CA ALA A 22 -6.32 -4.01 -7.48
C ALA A 22 -5.17 -3.45 -6.63
N PHE A 23 -5.46 -2.96 -5.42
CA PHE A 23 -4.50 -2.35 -4.51
C PHE A 23 -3.65 -3.35 -3.73
N THR A 24 -4.15 -4.57 -3.52
CA THR A 24 -3.46 -5.60 -2.71
C THR A 24 -2.93 -6.73 -3.58
N VAL A 25 -3.80 -7.58 -4.10
CA VAL A 25 -3.45 -8.84 -4.79
C VAL A 25 -2.86 -8.58 -6.17
N GLU A 26 -3.45 -7.66 -6.94
CA GLU A 26 -3.02 -7.35 -8.31
C GLU A 26 -2.06 -6.14 -8.37
N ALA A 27 -1.62 -5.63 -7.21
CA ALA A 27 -0.78 -4.45 -7.08
C ALA A 27 0.47 -4.50 -8.00
N PRO A 28 1.22 -5.62 -8.10
CA PRO A 28 2.41 -5.69 -8.97
C PRO A 28 2.12 -5.53 -10.46
N LYS A 29 0.89 -5.82 -10.88
CA LYS A 29 0.45 -5.64 -12.26
C LYS A 29 -0.15 -4.24 -12.48
N VAL A 30 -0.96 -3.78 -11.53
CA VAL A 30 -1.73 -2.55 -11.65
C VAL A 30 -0.83 -1.32 -11.54
N TRP A 31 0.00 -1.23 -10.51
CA TRP A 31 0.75 0.01 -10.21
C TRP A 31 1.74 0.44 -11.29
N PRO A 32 2.57 -0.45 -11.87
CA PRO A 32 3.45 -0.06 -12.97
C PRO A 32 2.69 0.46 -14.20
N THR A 33 1.44 0.03 -14.39
CA THR A 33 0.60 0.49 -15.51
C THR A 33 -0.15 1.77 -15.16
N ALA A 34 -0.65 1.90 -13.92
CA ALA A 34 -1.42 3.04 -13.45
C ALA A 34 -0.55 4.27 -13.17
N ALA A 35 0.68 4.07 -12.71
CA ALA A 35 1.64 5.11 -12.37
C ALA A 35 3.04 4.80 -12.95
N PRO A 36 3.17 4.72 -14.29
CA PRO A 36 4.41 4.27 -14.95
C PRO A 36 5.60 5.20 -14.73
N ASN A 37 5.34 6.48 -14.45
CA ASN A 37 6.38 7.47 -14.16
C ASN A 37 6.79 7.48 -12.68
N ALA A 38 6.22 6.60 -11.85
CA ALA A 38 6.53 6.50 -10.44
C ALA A 38 6.98 5.09 -10.08
N VAL A 39 6.18 4.07 -10.39
CA VAL A 39 6.42 2.68 -9.98
C VAL A 39 7.02 1.87 -11.13
N LYS A 40 8.22 1.33 -10.91
CA LYS A 40 8.91 0.45 -11.86
C LYS A 40 8.49 -1.01 -11.70
N SER A 41 8.52 -1.52 -10.48
CA SER A 41 8.11 -2.90 -10.16
C SER A 41 7.65 -2.99 -8.70
N ILE A 42 6.89 -4.05 -8.40
CA ILE A 42 6.58 -4.46 -7.04
C ILE A 42 6.92 -5.94 -6.93
N GLU A 43 7.71 -6.28 -5.92
CA GLU A 43 8.26 -7.61 -5.69
C GLU A 43 7.94 -8.08 -4.29
N VAL A 44 7.64 -9.37 -4.13
CA VAL A 44 7.43 -9.97 -2.81
C VAL A 44 8.74 -10.67 -2.43
N GLU A 45 9.49 -10.11 -1.48
CA GLU A 45 10.78 -10.64 -1.06
C GLU A 45 10.62 -11.84 -0.09
N ALA A 46 9.47 -11.99 0.59
CA ALA A 46 9.15 -13.11 1.50
C ALA A 46 7.62 -13.34 1.66
N ASN A 47 7.11 -14.60 1.71
CA ASN A 47 5.66 -14.94 1.82
C ASN A 47 5.38 -16.39 2.37
N PRO A 48 4.17 -16.79 2.89
CA PRO A 48 2.84 -16.14 2.80
C PRO A 48 1.77 -16.39 3.92
N SER A 49 1.85 -15.82 5.13
CA SER A 49 0.67 -15.86 6.05
C SER A 49 0.54 -14.67 7.01
N SER A 50 1.64 -14.02 7.38
CA SER A 50 1.69 -12.71 8.05
C SER A 50 3.13 -12.19 8.00
N GLY A 51 3.33 -10.87 7.94
CA GLY A 51 4.66 -10.28 7.96
C GLY A 51 5.43 -10.33 6.63
N SER A 52 4.73 -10.60 5.52
CA SER A 52 5.30 -10.60 4.18
C SER A 52 5.95 -9.26 3.84
N ILE A 53 7.11 -9.29 3.19
CA ILE A 53 7.81 -8.07 2.79
C ILE A 53 7.57 -7.83 1.31
N VAL A 54 6.89 -6.73 1.02
CA VAL A 54 6.63 -6.23 -0.33
C VAL A 54 7.55 -5.06 -0.59
N LYS A 55 8.42 -5.17 -1.59
CA LYS A 55 9.29 -4.10 -2.03
C LYS A 55 8.72 -3.43 -3.26
N ILE A 56 8.58 -2.12 -3.20
CA ILE A 56 8.16 -1.27 -4.31
C ILE A 56 9.39 -0.55 -4.81
N ASN A 57 9.75 -0.78 -6.07
CA ASN A 57 10.86 -0.12 -6.74
C ASN A 57 10.32 1.05 -7.55
N PHE A 58 10.91 2.22 -7.34
CA PHE A 58 10.56 3.43 -8.07
C PHE A 58 11.38 3.54 -9.35
N VAL A 59 10.91 4.38 -10.28
CA VAL A 59 11.68 4.72 -11.49
C VAL A 59 12.90 5.58 -11.13
N GLU A 60 13.92 5.53 -11.99
CA GLU A 60 15.13 6.34 -11.83
C GLU A 60 14.80 7.84 -11.90
N GLY A 61 15.55 8.66 -11.14
CA GLY A 61 15.35 10.11 -11.07
C GLY A 61 14.36 10.59 -10.02
N LEU A 62 13.62 9.70 -9.34
CA LEU A 62 12.87 10.06 -8.14
C LEU A 62 13.79 10.18 -6.91
N PRO A 63 13.38 10.95 -5.87
CA PRO A 63 14.19 11.17 -4.66
C PRO A 63 14.59 9.88 -3.94
N PHE A 64 13.83 8.81 -4.13
CA PHE A 64 14.02 7.52 -3.48
C PHE A 64 13.87 6.40 -4.49
N GLN A 65 14.69 5.34 -4.34
CA GLN A 65 14.73 4.24 -5.30
C GLN A 65 13.78 3.09 -4.95
N TYR A 66 13.45 2.93 -3.66
CA TYR A 66 12.52 1.89 -3.23
C TYR A 66 11.90 2.20 -1.86
N MET A 67 10.89 1.41 -1.53
CA MET A 67 10.38 1.25 -0.17
C MET A 67 9.94 -0.19 0.10
N LYS A 68 9.94 -0.60 1.37
CA LYS A 68 9.50 -1.93 1.80
C LYS A 68 8.35 -1.83 2.78
N HIS A 69 7.28 -2.53 2.44
CA HIS A 69 6.11 -2.70 3.28
C HIS A 69 6.13 -4.08 3.90
N GLN A 70 5.98 -4.15 5.22
CA GLN A 70 5.67 -5.38 5.92
C GLN A 70 4.16 -5.49 6.06
N ILE A 71 3.56 -6.55 5.51
CA ILE A 71 2.11 -6.74 5.54
C ILE A 71 1.70 -7.19 6.93
N GLY A 72 0.83 -6.41 7.57
CA GLY A 72 0.26 -6.70 8.88
C GLY A 72 -0.99 -7.56 8.75
N GLY A 73 -2.03 -7.03 8.11
CA GLY A 73 -3.33 -7.68 7.97
C GLY A 73 -3.90 -7.60 6.55
N HIS A 74 -4.55 -8.67 6.13
CA HIS A 74 -5.25 -8.76 4.84
C HIS A 74 -6.57 -9.50 5.05
N ASP A 75 -7.67 -8.75 5.07
CA ASP A 75 -9.02 -9.29 5.28
C ASP A 75 -9.88 -9.00 4.05
N GLU A 76 -10.11 -10.05 3.26
CA GLU A 76 -10.90 -9.97 2.03
C GLU A 76 -12.41 -9.85 2.29
N ASN A 77 -12.89 -10.24 3.48
CA ASN A 77 -14.32 -10.16 3.80
C ASN A 77 -14.72 -8.72 4.20
N ASN A 78 -13.82 -8.03 4.89
CA ASN A 78 -14.02 -6.65 5.35
C ASN A 78 -13.37 -5.60 4.45
N PHE A 79 -12.70 -6.03 3.37
CA PHE A 79 -11.88 -5.19 2.50
C PHE A 79 -10.94 -4.27 3.28
N SER A 80 -10.24 -4.84 4.27
CA SER A 80 -9.27 -4.11 5.09
C SER A 80 -7.86 -4.64 4.88
N TYR A 81 -6.91 -3.72 4.81
CA TYR A 81 -5.51 -4.01 4.53
C TYR A 81 -4.60 -3.10 5.34
N SER A 82 -3.71 -3.69 6.13
CA SER A 82 -2.75 -2.95 6.93
C SER A 82 -1.32 -3.39 6.65
N TYR A 83 -0.41 -2.43 6.70
CA TYR A 83 1.01 -2.65 6.47
C TYR A 83 1.85 -1.59 7.14
N ASP A 84 3.09 -1.93 7.42
CA ASP A 84 4.09 -1.04 7.95
C ASP A 84 5.13 -0.70 6.89
N LEU A 85 5.40 0.58 6.66
CA LEU A 85 6.62 1.00 5.98
C LEU A 85 7.79 0.83 6.96
N ILE A 86 8.66 -0.13 6.68
CA ILE A 86 9.78 -0.54 7.55
C ILE A 86 11.16 -0.15 7.00
N GLU A 87 11.24 0.15 5.70
CA GLU A 87 12.49 0.53 5.05
C GLU A 87 12.19 1.40 3.83
N GLY A 88 13.06 2.36 3.55
CA GLY A 88 13.00 3.15 2.32
C GLY A 88 12.92 4.65 2.58
N GLY A 89 12.98 5.38 1.49
CA GLY A 89 13.14 6.84 1.48
C GLY A 89 12.19 7.64 2.38
N PRO A 90 10.87 7.38 2.37
CA PRO A 90 9.92 8.19 3.12
C PRO A 90 10.08 8.15 4.66
N LEU A 91 10.80 7.17 5.23
CA LEU A 91 11.11 7.16 6.67
C LEU A 91 12.15 8.22 7.05
N GLY A 92 13.12 8.49 6.17
CA GLY A 92 14.28 9.33 6.46
C GLY A 92 15.02 8.86 7.73
N ASP A 93 15.65 9.81 8.43
CA ASP A 93 16.46 9.51 9.63
C ASP A 93 15.69 9.63 10.96
N LYS A 94 14.43 10.07 10.90
CA LYS A 94 13.66 10.48 12.09
C LYS A 94 12.51 9.53 12.45
N LEU A 95 11.97 8.81 11.47
CA LEU A 95 10.84 7.92 11.68
C LEU A 95 11.33 6.48 11.77
N GLU A 96 10.94 5.80 12.84
CA GLU A 96 11.26 4.37 13.02
C GLU A 96 10.39 3.49 12.11
N LYS A 97 9.13 3.88 11.88
CA LYS A 97 8.14 3.14 11.13
C LYS A 97 6.96 4.05 10.78
N ILE A 98 6.25 3.74 9.69
CA ILE A 98 4.92 4.32 9.42
C ILE A 98 3.93 3.16 9.29
N SER A 99 2.89 3.15 10.10
CA SER A 99 1.82 2.15 10.06
C SER A 99 0.63 2.68 9.26
N TYR A 100 0.13 1.87 8.34
CA TYR A 100 -1.05 2.18 7.54
C TYR A 100 -2.16 1.20 7.85
N GLU A 101 -3.35 1.72 8.13
CA GLU A 101 -4.59 0.96 8.27
C GLU A 101 -5.57 1.45 7.20
N ASN A 102 -5.90 0.58 6.25
CA ASN A 102 -6.75 0.92 5.12
C ASN A 102 -8.02 0.08 5.15
N LYS A 103 -9.14 0.71 4.80
CA LYS A 103 -10.44 0.06 4.63
C LYS A 103 -11.13 0.60 3.40
N PHE A 104 -11.75 -0.27 2.62
CA PHE A 104 -12.50 0.09 1.42
C PHE A 104 -13.98 -0.17 1.69
N GLU A 105 -14.78 0.89 1.78
CA GLU A 105 -16.19 0.81 2.18
C GLU A 105 -17.11 1.07 0.99
N ALA A 106 -18.31 0.52 0.97
CA ALA A 106 -19.24 0.73 -0.14
C ALA A 106 -19.93 2.10 -0.02
N ALA A 107 -19.84 2.91 -1.08
CA ALA A 107 -20.61 4.13 -1.22
C ALA A 107 -22.00 3.84 -1.83
N ALA A 108 -22.96 4.75 -1.58
CA ALA A 108 -24.35 4.59 -2.04
C ALA A 108 -24.50 4.58 -3.58
N ASP A 109 -23.53 5.14 -4.30
CA ASP A 109 -23.47 5.19 -5.76
C ASP A 109 -22.84 3.94 -6.40
N GLY A 110 -22.51 2.92 -5.59
CA GLY A 110 -21.83 1.70 -6.03
C GLY A 110 -20.30 1.83 -6.11
N GLY A 111 -19.74 2.98 -5.74
CA GLY A 111 -18.32 3.23 -5.58
C GLY A 111 -17.78 2.78 -4.21
N SER A 112 -16.60 3.30 -3.87
CA SER A 112 -15.94 3.18 -2.56
C SER A 112 -15.52 4.51 -1.97
#